data_AF-A0A6G7VHA5-F1
#
_entry.id   AF-A0A6G7VHA5-F1
#
_cell.length_a   1.000
_cell.length_b   1.000
_cell.length_c   1.000
_cell.angle_alpha   90.00
_cell.angle_beta   90.00
_cell.angle_gamma   90.00
#
_symmetry.space_group_name_H-M   'P 1'
#
loop_
_entity.id
_entity.type
_entity.pdbx_description
1 polymer ?
#
loop_
_entity_poly.entity_id
_entity_poly.type
_entity_poly.pdbx_seq_one_letter_code
_entity_poly.pdbx_strand_id
1 'polypeptide(L)' 'MWKIWLLLDPRRTLVALFSFLTVLGLLIHMIVLSTDLNWLDDGIPVSYQKVGAQINAKKFGQ' A
#
# COMPACT_ATOMS: atom_id res chain seq x y z
N MET A 1 16.19 -31.72 14.94
CA MET A 1 16.19 -30.28 14.59
C MET A 1 15.18 -29.46 15.43
N TRP A 2 15.10 -29.71 16.74
CA TRP A 2 14.26 -28.95 17.68
C TRP A 2 15.08 -27.97 18.53
N LYS A 3 16.41 -28.15 18.55
CA LYS A 3 17.38 -27.29 19.24
C LYS A 3 17.45 -25.86 18.68
N ILE A 4 16.90 -25.60 17.49
CA ILE A 4 16.83 -24.23 16.94
C ILE A 4 16.01 -23.33 17.87
N TRP A 5 14.97 -23.88 18.51
CA TRP A 5 14.09 -23.16 19.45
C TRP A 5 14.71 -22.94 20.84
N LEU A 6 15.88 -23.52 21.13
CA LEU A 6 16.65 -23.26 22.36
C LEU A 6 17.57 -22.04 22.23
N LEU A 7 17.88 -21.61 21.00
CA LEU A 7 18.69 -20.42 20.71
C LEU A 7 17.85 -19.26 20.19
N LEU A 8 16.77 -19.57 19.47
CA LEU A 8 15.83 -18.59 18.92
C LEU A 8 14.53 -18.65 19.74
N ASP A 9 14.32 -17.64 20.59
CA ASP A 9 13.09 -17.49 21.35
C ASP A 9 11.87 -17.51 20.41
N PRO A 10 10.93 -18.46 20.57
CA PRO A 10 9.90 -18.73 19.58
C PRO A 10 9.06 -17.51 19.20
N ARG A 11 8.79 -16.66 20.20
CA ARG A 11 8.05 -15.41 20.05
C ARG A 11 8.80 -14.40 19.18
N ARG A 12 10.11 -14.27 19.37
CA ARG A 12 10.94 -13.31 18.63
C ARG A 12 11.07 -13.72 17.17
N THR A 13 11.22 -15.01 16.89
CA THR A 13 11.32 -15.53 15.52
C THR A 13 10.03 -15.34 14.73
N LEU A 14 8.87 -15.58 15.36
CA LEU A 14 7.56 -15.33 14.74
C LEU A 14 7.35 -13.84 14.44
N VAL A 15 7.70 -12.95 15.38
CA VAL A 15 7.60 -11.51 15.18
C VAL A 15 8.61 -11.01 14.14
N ALA A 16 9.83 -11.53 14.12
CA ALA A 16 10.85 -11.18 13.13
C ALA A 16 10.42 -11.58 11.73
N LEU A 17 9.87 -12.79 11.56
CA LEU A 17 9.34 -13.23 10.27
C LEU A 17 8.16 -12.37 9.84
N PHE A 18 7.20 -12.12 10.72
CA PHE A 18 6.03 -11.29 10.42
C PHE A 18 6.44 -9.87 10.03
N SER A 19 7.25 -9.21 10.85
CA SER A 19 7.74 -7.85 10.59
C SER A 19 8.56 -7.77 9.30
N PHE A 20 9.42 -8.75 9.02
CA PHE A 20 10.19 -8.79 7.78
C PHE A 20 9.28 -8.88 6.55
N LEU A 21 8.32 -9.82 6.55
CA LEU A 21 7.37 -9.96 5.44
C LEU A 21 6.45 -8.73 5.30
N THR A 22 5.99 -8.15 6.41
CA THR A 22 5.16 -6.94 6.38
C THR A 22 5.91 -5.76 5.80
N VAL A 23 7.14 -5.51 6.26
CA VAL A 23 7.97 -4.41 5.74
C VAL A 23 8.27 -4.64 4.27
N LEU A 24 8.68 -5.85 3.88
CA LEU A 24 8.95 -6.18 2.47
C LEU A 24 7.71 -6.00 1.59
N GLY A 25 6.55 -6.44 2.06
CA GLY A 25 5.28 -6.26 1.36
C GLY A 25 4.93 -4.79 1.16
N LEU A 26 5.02 -3.98 2.22
CA LEU A 26 4.80 -2.53 2.10
C LEU A 26 5.80 -1.88 1.15
N LEU A 27 7.07 -2.27 1.22
CA LEU A 27 8.12 -1.73 0.36
C LEU A 27 7.83 -1.99 -1.13
N ILE A 28 7.39 -3.21 -1.48
CA ILE A 28 6.97 -3.54 -2.85
C ILE A 28 5.76 -2.70 -3.27
N HIS A 29 4.75 -2.56 -2.41
CA HIS A 29 3.59 -1.72 -2.73
C HIS A 29 3.98 -0.27 -2.96
N MET A 30 4.86 0.29 -2.12
CA MET A 30 5.33 1.67 -2.28
C MET A 30 6.15 1.85 -3.57
N ILE A 31 6.91 0.84 -4.00
CA ILE A 31 7.61 0.88 -5.29
C ILE A 31 6.61 0.88 -6.44
N VAL A 32 5.65 -0.06 -6.46
CA VAL A 32 4.69 -0.16 -7.56
C VAL A 32 3.79 1.08 -7.63
N LEU A 33 3.33 1.55 -6.48
CA LEU A 33 2.51 2.77 -6.36
C LEU A 33 3.31 4.05 -6.62
N SER A 34 4.64 4.01 -6.73
CA SER A 34 5.45 5.16 -7.15
C SER A 34 5.81 5.12 -8.64
N THR A 35 5.74 3.96 -9.27
CA THR A 35 5.97 3.76 -10.71
C THR A 35 4.65 3.79 -11.48
N ASP A 36 4.69 3.95 -12.81
CA ASP A 36 3.58 4.07 -13.80
C ASP A 36 2.35 3.13 -13.68
N LEU A 37 2.34 2.22 -12.70
CA LEU A 37 1.24 1.35 -12.33
C LEU A 37 0.53 1.84 -11.04
N ASN A 38 0.50 3.16 -10.76
CA ASN A 38 -0.13 3.72 -9.55
C ASN A 38 -1.66 3.67 -9.66
N TRP A 39 -2.24 2.52 -9.36
CA TRP A 39 -3.68 2.27 -9.41
C TRP A 39 -4.59 3.19 -8.56
N LEU A 40 -4.02 4.07 -7.73
CA LEU A 40 -4.78 5.05 -6.94
C LEU A 40 -5.07 6.36 -7.68
N ASP A 41 -4.23 6.77 -8.64
CA ASP A 41 -4.37 8.07 -9.33
C ASP A 41 -4.35 7.97 -10.86
N ASP A 42 -4.40 6.76 -11.41
CA ASP A 42 -4.46 6.52 -12.86
C ASP A 42 -5.71 7.12 -13.55
N GLY A 43 -6.69 7.60 -12.76
CA GLY A 43 -7.90 8.25 -13.27
C GLY A 43 -8.88 7.31 -13.99
N ILE A 44 -8.65 5.99 -13.91
CA ILE A 44 -9.49 4.93 -14.48
C ILE A 44 -10.40 4.36 -13.38
N PRO A 45 -11.70 4.14 -13.63
CA PRO A 45 -12.45 4.54 -14.81
C PRO A 45 -12.73 6.05 -14.88
N VAL A 46 -12.75 6.74 -13.73
CA VAL A 46 -13.05 8.17 -13.64
C VAL A 46 -12.33 8.76 -12.42
N SER A 47 -11.60 9.87 -12.59
CA SER A 47 -11.02 10.61 -11.47
C SER A 47 -12.10 11.38 -10.69
N TYR A 48 -12.42 10.92 -9.48
CA TYR A 48 -13.46 11.54 -8.64
C TYR A 48 -13.17 13.01 -8.28
N GLN A 49 -11.90 13.38 -8.16
CA GLN A 49 -11.47 14.76 -7.87
C GLN A 49 -11.81 15.73 -9.02
N LYS A 50 -11.51 15.36 -10.29
CA LYS A 50 -11.80 16.22 -11.45
C LYS A 50 -13.30 16.30 -11.74
N VAL A 51 -14.04 15.21 -11.54
CA VAL A 51 -15.51 15.23 -11.68
C VAL A 51 -16.17 16.14 -10.65
N GLY A 52 -15.72 16.06 -9.38
CA GLY A 52 -16.15 16.96 -8.32
C GLY A 52 -15.90 18.45 -8.64
N ALA A 53 -14.72 18.76 -9.19
CA ALA A 53 -14.41 20.12 -9.61
C ALA A 53 -15.29 20.60 -10.77
N GLN A 54 -15.57 19.72 -11.76
CA GLN A 54 -16.43 20.04 -12.91
C GLN A 54 -17.90 20.26 -12.51
N ILE A 55 -18.46 19.44 -11.61
CA ILE A 55 -19.84 19.64 -11.15
C ILE A 55 -19.99 20.95 -10.37
N ASN A 56 -18.98 21.33 -9.58
CA ASN A 56 -19.01 22.58 -8.83
C ASN A 56 -18.82 23.78 -9.77
N ALA A 57 -17.85 23.74 -10.69
CA ALA A 57 -17.68 24.78 -11.69
C ALA A 57 -18.93 24.98 -12.56
N LYS A 58 -19.62 23.89 -12.92
CA LYS A 58 -20.90 23.95 -13.65
C LYS A 58 -22.05 24.51 -12.80
N LYS A 59 -22.03 24.28 -11.49
CA LYS A 59 -23.06 24.74 -10.54
C LYS A 59 -22.89 26.21 -10.12
N PHE A 60 -21.67 26.72 -10.13
CA PHE A 60 -21.34 28.11 -9.74
C PHE A 60 -20.96 29.00 -10.94
N GLY A 61 -21.00 28.46 -12.16
CA GLY A 61 -20.62 29.10 -13.43
C GLY A 61 -21.72 29.12 -14.50
N GLN A 62 -22.98 29.02 -14.06
CA GLN A 62 -24.12 29.73 -14.65
C GLN A 62 -24.88 30.41 -13.52
#